data_AF-A0A1C7MBT0-F1
#
_entry.id   AF-A0A1C7MBT0-F1
#
_cell.length_a   1.000
_cell.length_b   1.000
_cell.length_c   1.000
_cell.angle_alpha   90.00
_cell.angle_beta   90.00
_cell.angle_gamma   90.00
#
_symmetry.space_group_name_H-M   'P 1'
#
loop_
_entity.id
_entity.type
_entity.pdbx_description
1 polymer ?
#
loop_
_entity_poly.entity_id
_entity_poly.type
_entity_poly.pdbx_seq_one_letter_code
_entity_poly.pdbx_strand_id
1 'polypeptide(L)'
;MGHMAGSRSLYDILGIPRDASADAVRKAYKVKALQTHPDKLPPGARPSEVDAAQARFRDVCTAYDVLNDPAKRRVYDNGLNFVLQRVSTADFQAKLSRERAEWARQAELRHDERLRVLREEIRSSQNRYKANMEQAELKYQEKMRALEERLKSEREQSCRRRR
;
A
#
# COMPACT_ATOMS: atom_id res chain seq x y z
N MET A 1 6.92 -16.00 -35.13
CA MET A 1 7.83 -17.04 -34.60
C MET A 1 7.17 -17.62 -33.37
N GLY A 2 6.59 -18.81 -33.48
CA GLY A 2 5.86 -19.46 -32.40
C GLY A 2 6.76 -20.29 -31.51
N HIS A 3 6.35 -20.49 -30.26
CA HIS A 3 6.71 -21.67 -29.48
C HIS A 3 5.44 -22.24 -28.84
N MET A 4 5.26 -23.54 -29.05
CA MET A 4 4.06 -24.31 -28.79
C MET A 4 3.77 -24.51 -27.30
N ALA A 5 2.49 -24.74 -27.02
CA ALA A 5 1.94 -25.21 -25.76
C ALA A 5 2.61 -26.50 -25.29
N GLY A 6 3.00 -26.55 -24.00
CA GLY A 6 3.35 -27.79 -23.32
C GLY A 6 4.10 -27.62 -21.99
N SER A 7 4.91 -26.58 -21.85
CA SER A 7 5.66 -26.29 -20.63
C SER A 7 5.85 -24.77 -20.50
N ARG A 8 5.29 -24.16 -19.44
CA ARG A 8 5.49 -22.72 -19.21
C ARG A 8 6.99 -22.48 -19.01
N SER A 9 7.62 -21.71 -19.89
CA SER A 9 9.02 -21.34 -19.71
C SER A 9 9.17 -20.47 -18.46
N LEU A 10 10.35 -20.43 -17.85
CA LEU A 10 10.59 -19.55 -16.69
C LEU A 10 10.36 -18.07 -17.06
N TYR A 11 10.63 -17.71 -18.31
CA TYR A 11 10.34 -16.40 -18.88
C TYR A 11 8.82 -16.11 -18.93
N ASP A 12 8.00 -17.10 -19.30
CA ASP A 12 6.53 -16.98 -19.36
C ASP A 12 5.92 -16.84 -17.96
N ILE A 13 6.49 -17.54 -16.97
CA ILE A 13 6.07 -17.44 -15.57
C ILE A 13 6.27 -16.02 -15.03
N LEU A 14 7.42 -15.40 -15.33
CA LEU A 14 7.70 -14.01 -14.99
C LEU A 14 6.99 -13.00 -15.91
N GLY A 15 6.55 -13.43 -17.10
CA GLY A 15 5.92 -12.57 -18.10
C GLY A 15 6.91 -11.59 -18.74
N ILE A 16 8.15 -12.02 -18.93
CA ILE A 16 9.23 -11.21 -19.51
C ILE A 16 9.74 -11.86 -20.81
N PRO A 17 10.26 -11.07 -21.75
CA PRO A 17 10.85 -11.63 -22.95
C PRO A 17 12.21 -12.28 -22.63
N ARG A 18 12.65 -13.20 -23.50
CA ARG A 18 13.89 -13.99 -23.29
C ARG A 18 15.16 -13.15 -23.32
N ASP A 19 15.12 -11.95 -23.91
CA ASP A 19 16.20 -10.95 -23.96
C ASP A 19 16.20 -9.98 -22.76
N ALA A 20 15.27 -10.15 -21.81
CA ALA A 20 15.15 -9.26 -20.65
C ALA A 20 16.45 -9.17 -19.84
N SER A 21 16.80 -7.96 -19.41
CA SER A 21 17.94 -7.70 -18.54
C SER A 21 17.71 -8.25 -17.13
N ALA A 22 18.79 -8.46 -16.36
CA ALA A 22 18.68 -8.89 -14.96
C ALA A 22 17.84 -7.92 -14.10
N ASP A 23 17.84 -6.62 -14.43
CA ASP A 23 16.99 -5.64 -13.75
C ASP A 23 15.50 -5.84 -14.07
N ALA A 24 15.18 -6.12 -15.33
CA ALA A 24 13.81 -6.45 -15.75
C ALA A 24 13.32 -7.76 -15.08
N VAL A 25 14.19 -8.76 -14.94
CA VAL A 25 13.90 -10.01 -14.20
C VAL A 25 13.55 -9.71 -12.74
N ARG A 26 14.36 -8.90 -12.05
CA ARG A 26 14.10 -8.47 -10.66
C ARG A 26 12.80 -7.69 -10.53
N LYS A 27 12.53 -6.76 -11.46
CA LYS A 27 11.31 -5.95 -11.46
C LYS A 27 10.06 -6.81 -11.69
N ALA A 28 10.11 -7.72 -12.65
CA ALA A 28 9.01 -8.64 -12.94
C ALA A 28 8.73 -9.59 -11.78
N TYR A 29 9.78 -10.13 -11.16
CA TYR A 29 9.67 -10.92 -9.93
C TYR A 29 8.94 -10.15 -8.82
N LYS A 30 9.33 -8.89 -8.54
CA LYS A 30 8.65 -8.05 -7.54
C LYS A 30 7.16 -7.89 -7.83
N VAL A 31 6.80 -7.60 -9.07
CA VAL A 31 5.39 -7.41 -9.47
C VAL A 31 4.60 -8.73 -9.36
N LYS A 32 5.13 -9.83 -9.88
CA LYS A 32 4.49 -11.15 -9.82
C LYS A 32 4.38 -11.69 -8.39
N ALA A 33 5.38 -11.48 -7.56
CA ALA A 33 5.40 -11.87 -6.16
C ALA A 33 4.31 -11.15 -5.34
N LEU A 34 3.99 -9.90 -5.69
CA LEU A 34 2.89 -9.14 -5.11
C LEU A 34 1.53 -9.64 -5.61
N GLN A 35 1.39 -9.99 -6.89
CA GLN A 35 0.13 -10.49 -7.47
C GLN A 35 -0.23 -11.89 -6.99
N THR A 36 0.76 -12.73 -6.74
CA THR A 36 0.60 -14.11 -6.25
C THR A 36 0.64 -14.20 -4.72
N HIS A 37 0.59 -13.07 -4.03
CA HIS A 37 0.69 -13.04 -2.57
C HIS A 37 -0.64 -13.50 -1.92
N PRO A 38 -0.62 -14.52 -1.03
CA PRO A 38 -1.85 -15.01 -0.39
C PRO A 38 -2.50 -13.96 0.52
N ASP A 39 -1.75 -12.99 1.05
CA ASP A 39 -2.28 -11.87 1.85
C ASP A 39 -3.16 -10.88 1.05
N LYS A 40 -3.05 -10.86 -0.28
CA LYS A 40 -3.99 -10.10 -1.12
C LYS A 40 -5.31 -10.84 -1.34
N LEU A 41 -5.44 -12.07 -0.84
CA LEU A 41 -6.71 -12.78 -0.90
C LEU A 41 -7.69 -12.16 0.10
N PRO A 42 -8.98 -12.07 -0.25
CA PRO A 42 -9.98 -11.49 0.62
C PRO A 42 -10.08 -12.27 1.95
N PRO A 43 -10.45 -11.60 3.06
CA PRO A 43 -10.74 -12.29 4.31
C PRO A 43 -11.89 -13.29 4.08
N GLY A 44 -11.60 -14.59 4.24
CA GLY A 44 -12.52 -15.69 3.92
C GLY A 44 -12.17 -16.49 2.65
N ALA A 45 -11.02 -16.23 2.03
CA ALA A 45 -10.54 -17.02 0.89
C ALA A 45 -10.44 -18.51 1.23
N ARG A 46 -10.81 -19.36 0.26
CA ARG A 46 -10.83 -20.80 0.48
C ARG A 46 -9.39 -21.32 0.61
N PRO A 47 -9.15 -22.39 1.40
CA PRO A 47 -7.83 -23.02 1.48
C PRO A 47 -7.24 -23.36 0.10
N SER A 48 -8.08 -23.78 -0.86
CA SER A 48 -7.68 -24.05 -2.24
C SER A 48 -7.16 -22.83 -3.01
N GLU A 49 -7.60 -21.62 -2.69
CA GLU A 49 -7.13 -20.38 -3.32
C GLU A 49 -5.79 -19.96 -2.75
N VAL A 50 -5.59 -20.17 -1.44
CA VAL A 50 -4.30 -19.98 -0.77
C VAL A 50 -3.26 -20.95 -1.35
N ASP A 51 -3.62 -22.22 -1.53
CA ASP A 51 -2.75 -23.23 -2.13
C ASP A 51 -2.39 -22.90 -3.59
N ALA A 52 -3.37 -22.43 -4.39
CA ALA A 52 -3.14 -22.02 -5.76
C ALA A 52 -2.22 -20.78 -5.84
N ALA A 53 -2.40 -19.81 -4.95
CA ALA A 53 -1.52 -18.65 -4.84
C ALA A 53 -0.09 -19.08 -4.45
N GLN A 54 0.04 -20.01 -3.50
CA GLN A 54 1.33 -20.56 -3.09
C GLN A 54 2.01 -21.39 -4.19
N ALA A 55 1.25 -22.17 -4.98
CA ALA A 55 1.78 -22.89 -6.15
C ALA A 55 2.32 -21.92 -7.21
N ARG A 56 1.53 -20.92 -7.62
CA ARG A 56 1.96 -19.90 -8.58
C ARG A 56 3.18 -19.11 -8.08
N PHE A 57 3.23 -18.85 -6.78
CA PHE A 57 4.37 -18.16 -6.18
C PHE A 57 5.63 -19.01 -6.22
N ARG A 58 5.53 -20.31 -5.95
CA ARG A 58 6.67 -21.26 -6.09
C ARG A 58 7.23 -21.22 -7.50
N ASP A 59 6.37 -21.25 -8.52
CA ASP A 59 6.80 -21.16 -9.92
C ASP A 59 7.57 -19.85 -10.20
N VAL A 60 7.06 -18.71 -9.71
CA VAL A 60 7.69 -17.39 -9.85
C VAL A 60 9.07 -17.34 -9.16
N CYS A 61 9.21 -17.98 -8.01
CA CYS A 61 10.49 -18.05 -7.29
C CYS A 61 11.52 -18.89 -8.05
N THR A 62 11.11 -20.06 -8.53
CA THR A 62 11.96 -20.94 -9.35
C THR A 62 12.43 -20.22 -10.61
N ALA A 63 11.52 -19.49 -11.27
CA ALA A 63 11.86 -18.70 -12.43
C ALA A 63 12.88 -17.60 -12.12
N TYR A 64 12.69 -16.88 -11.01
CA TYR A 64 13.63 -15.85 -10.60
C TYR A 64 15.02 -16.41 -10.25
N ASP A 65 15.10 -17.53 -9.52
CA ASP A 65 16.38 -18.13 -9.12
C ASP A 65 17.24 -18.50 -10.33
N VAL A 66 16.62 -19.09 -11.35
CA VAL A 66 17.32 -19.51 -12.57
C VAL A 66 17.65 -18.31 -13.47
N LEU A 67 16.75 -17.33 -13.61
CA LEU A 67 16.91 -16.23 -14.56
C LEU A 67 17.71 -15.04 -14.03
N ASN A 68 17.79 -14.86 -12.71
CA ASN A 68 18.54 -13.76 -12.08
C ASN A 68 20.05 -14.04 -12.08
N ASP A 69 20.47 -15.29 -11.98
CA ASP A 69 21.88 -15.69 -12.05
C ASP A 69 22.29 -15.94 -13.51
N PRO A 70 23.23 -15.18 -14.08
CA PRO A 70 23.66 -15.34 -15.47
C PRO A 70 24.24 -16.73 -15.76
N ALA A 71 24.85 -17.40 -14.77
CA ALA A 71 25.37 -18.75 -14.94
C ALA A 71 24.22 -19.77 -15.05
N LYS A 72 23.22 -19.69 -14.15
CA LYS A 72 22.04 -20.56 -14.18
C LYS A 72 21.19 -20.31 -15.42
N ARG A 73 21.03 -19.05 -15.82
CA ARG A 73 20.29 -18.66 -17.02
C ARG A 73 20.93 -19.25 -18.28
N ARG A 74 22.25 -19.18 -18.40
CA ARG A 74 22.98 -19.77 -19.53
C ARG A 74 22.81 -21.29 -19.59
N VAL A 75 22.83 -21.98 -18.45
CA VAL A 75 22.59 -23.43 -18.38
C VAL A 75 21.16 -23.77 -18.82
N TYR A 76 20.16 -23.02 -18.33
CA TYR A 76 18.77 -23.16 -18.74
C TYR A 76 18.57 -22.89 -20.24
N ASP A 77 19.20 -21.84 -20.77
CA ASP A 77 19.10 -21.43 -22.17
C ASP A 77 19.79 -22.40 -23.15
N ASN A 78 20.83 -23.11 -22.70
CA ASN A 78 21.58 -24.07 -23.51
C ASN A 78 20.98 -25.49 -23.52
N GLY A 79 19.86 -25.72 -22.82
CA GLY A 79 19.21 -27.03 -22.78
C GLY A 79 20.05 -28.15 -22.18
N LEU A 80 21.19 -27.83 -21.53
CA LEU A 80 21.94 -28.80 -20.75
C LEU A 80 21.07 -29.21 -19.57
N ASN A 81 20.64 -30.48 -19.59
CA ASN A 81 19.78 -31.11 -18.59
C ASN A 81 20.17 -30.63 -17.19
N PHE A 82 19.33 -29.75 -16.62
CA PHE A 82 19.51 -29.15 -15.31
C PHE A 82 19.28 -30.24 -14.27
N VAL A 83 20.29 -31.09 -14.06
CA VAL A 83 20.34 -31.98 -12.89
C VAL A 83 20.64 -31.08 -11.69
N LEU A 84 19.55 -30.58 -11.11
CA LEU A 84 19.37 -30.01 -9.77
C LEU A 84 20.61 -30.06 -8.87
N GLN A 85 21.55 -29.14 -9.07
CA GLN A 85 22.65 -28.96 -8.13
C GLN A 85 22.13 -28.13 -6.94
N ARG A 86 21.81 -28.87 -5.88
CA ARG A 86 21.59 -28.52 -4.46
C ARG A 86 21.95 -27.08 -4.06
N VAL A 87 21.06 -26.13 -4.34
CA VAL A 87 20.76 -25.09 -3.35
C VAL A 87 19.56 -25.64 -2.58
N SER A 88 19.69 -25.78 -1.26
CA SER A 88 18.58 -26.19 -0.39
C SER A 88 17.42 -25.23 -0.61
N THR A 89 16.38 -25.70 -1.31
CA THR A 89 15.18 -24.91 -1.60
C THR A 89 14.54 -24.42 -0.30
N ALA A 90 14.74 -25.13 0.81
CA ALA A 90 14.22 -24.78 2.12
C ALA A 90 14.87 -23.50 2.70
N ASP A 91 16.20 -23.37 2.63
CA ASP A 91 16.91 -22.20 3.17
C ASP A 91 16.59 -20.93 2.37
N PHE A 92 16.48 -21.09 1.06
CA PHE A 92 16.03 -20.02 0.17
C PHE A 92 14.57 -19.64 0.46
N GLN A 93 13.67 -20.62 0.61
CA GLN A 93 12.27 -20.39 1.00
C GLN A 93 12.15 -19.67 2.35
N ALA A 94 13.01 -19.99 3.33
CA ALA A 94 13.01 -19.35 4.63
C ALA A 94 13.48 -17.88 4.56
N LYS A 95 14.57 -17.60 3.83
CA LYS A 95 15.05 -16.22 3.61
C LYS A 95 13.99 -15.37 2.92
N LEU A 96 13.38 -15.92 1.88
CA LEU A 96 12.32 -15.25 1.11
C LEU A 96 11.07 -14.99 1.96
N SER A 97 10.70 -15.93 2.84
CA SER A 97 9.56 -15.78 3.75
C SER A 97 9.79 -14.63 4.75
N ARG A 98 11.03 -14.44 5.22
CA ARG A 98 11.43 -13.31 6.07
C ARG A 98 11.39 -11.99 5.32
N GLU A 99 12.01 -11.92 4.14
CA GLU A 99 11.96 -10.72 3.28
C GLU A 99 10.51 -10.35 2.91
N ARG A 100 9.64 -11.36 2.70
CA ARG A 100 8.20 -11.16 2.47
C ARG A 100 7.49 -10.57 3.69
N ALA A 101 7.72 -11.12 4.88
CA ALA A 101 7.13 -10.61 6.10
C ALA A 101 7.57 -9.15 6.36
N GLU A 102 8.83 -8.83 6.05
CA GLU A 102 9.35 -7.48 6.16
C GLU A 102 8.72 -6.53 5.13
N TRP A 103 8.56 -6.94 3.88
CA TRP A 103 7.87 -6.13 2.86
C TRP A 103 6.39 -5.93 3.17
N ALA A 104 5.70 -6.95 3.68
CA ALA A 104 4.31 -6.85 4.12
C ALA A 104 4.19 -5.84 5.27
N ARG A 105 5.05 -5.96 6.30
CA ARG A 105 5.14 -5.00 7.41
C ARG A 105 5.43 -3.58 6.91
N GLN A 106 6.36 -3.40 5.98
CA GLN A 106 6.67 -2.07 5.43
C GLN A 106 5.49 -1.49 4.63
N ALA A 107 4.75 -2.31 3.89
CA ALA A 107 3.56 -1.88 3.17
C ALA A 107 2.43 -1.47 4.13
N GLU A 108 2.23 -2.24 5.21
CA GLU A 108 1.27 -1.96 6.27
C GLU A 108 1.61 -0.66 7.01
N LEU A 109 2.88 -0.46 7.38
CA LEU A 109 3.36 0.80 7.97
C LEU A 109 3.11 2.01 7.06
N ARG A 110 3.33 1.87 5.75
CA ARG A 110 3.03 2.95 4.78
C ARG A 110 1.54 3.25 4.68
N HIS A 111 0.70 2.22 4.77
CA HIS A 111 -0.75 2.37 4.77
C HIS A 111 -1.24 3.02 6.07
N ASP A 112 -0.72 2.57 7.21
CA ASP A 112 -1.05 3.11 8.52
C ASP A 112 -0.62 4.57 8.66
N GLU A 113 0.57 4.94 8.17
CA GLU A 113 1.00 6.34 8.15
C GLU A 113 0.10 7.20 7.26
N ARG A 114 -0.35 6.71 6.10
CA ARG A 114 -1.33 7.41 5.25
C ARG A 114 -2.66 7.62 5.97
N LEU A 115 -3.16 6.59 6.66
CA LEU A 115 -4.39 6.71 7.44
C LEU A 115 -4.22 7.65 8.63
N ARG A 116 -3.04 7.66 9.26
CA ARG A 116 -2.71 8.58 10.35
C ARG A 116 -2.78 10.02 9.89
N VAL A 117 -2.14 10.34 8.75
CA VAL A 117 -2.20 11.67 8.13
C VAL A 117 -3.64 12.06 7.79
N LEU A 118 -4.42 11.16 7.18
CA LEU A 118 -5.82 11.44 6.85
C LEU A 118 -6.68 11.71 8.10
N ARG A 119 -6.50 10.90 9.17
CA ARG A 119 -7.19 11.12 10.46
C ARG A 119 -6.81 12.47 11.07
N GLU A 120 -5.54 12.84 11.01
CA GLU A 120 -5.02 14.12 11.48
C GLU A 120 -5.61 15.29 10.68
N GLU A 121 -5.71 15.16 9.36
CA GLU A 121 -6.33 16.17 8.50
C GLU A 121 -7.81 16.36 8.82
N ILE A 122 -8.58 15.27 8.96
CA ILE A 122 -9.99 15.32 9.35
C ILE A 122 -10.14 16.01 10.71
N ARG A 123 -9.33 15.63 11.69
CA ARG A 123 -9.30 16.25 13.02
C ARG A 123 -8.99 17.75 12.94
N SER A 124 -7.96 18.13 12.19
CA SER A 124 -7.56 19.53 12.02
C SER A 124 -8.66 20.34 11.34
N SER A 125 -9.35 19.76 10.36
CA SER A 125 -10.47 20.37 9.65
C SER A 125 -11.66 20.61 10.57
N GLN A 126 -12.02 19.60 11.37
CA GLN A 126 -13.05 19.72 12.40
C GLN A 126 -12.71 20.80 13.43
N ASN A 127 -11.45 20.87 13.86
CA ASN A 127 -11.00 21.90 14.80
C ASN A 127 -11.09 23.31 14.21
N ARG A 128 -10.68 23.50 12.95
CA ARG A 128 -10.83 24.79 12.24
C ARG A 128 -12.30 25.20 12.15
N TYR A 129 -13.17 24.27 11.81
CA TYR A 129 -14.61 24.55 11.74
C TYR A 129 -15.18 24.95 13.10
N LYS A 130 -14.85 24.20 14.16
CA LYS A 130 -15.27 24.51 15.53
C LYS A 130 -14.77 25.88 16.00
N ALA A 131 -13.50 26.19 15.76
CA ALA A 131 -12.93 27.49 16.12
C ALA A 131 -13.62 28.64 15.36
N ASN A 132 -13.90 28.48 14.07
CA ASN A 132 -14.63 29.48 13.30
C ASN A 132 -16.07 29.68 13.83
N MET A 133 -16.74 28.60 14.21
CA MET A 133 -18.09 28.65 14.81
C MET A 133 -18.07 29.39 16.16
N GLU A 134 -17.13 29.04 17.03
CA GLU A 134 -16.98 29.67 18.35
C GLU A 134 -16.65 31.17 18.22
N GLN A 135 -15.79 31.53 17.27
CA GLN A 135 -15.50 32.94 16.96
C GLN A 135 -16.73 33.69 16.44
N ALA A 136 -17.59 33.04 15.65
CA ALA A 136 -18.84 33.64 15.19
C ALA A 136 -19.83 33.85 16.35
N GLU A 137 -19.92 32.90 17.27
CA GLU A 137 -20.74 32.99 18.48
C GLU A 137 -20.27 34.13 19.40
N LEU A 138 -18.96 34.25 19.64
CA LEU A 138 -18.39 35.35 20.43
C LEU A 138 -18.72 36.72 19.83
N LYS A 139 -18.51 36.88 18.52
CA LYS A 139 -18.89 38.12 17.81
C LYS A 139 -20.37 38.44 17.92
N TYR A 140 -21.22 37.42 17.89
CA TYR A 140 -22.66 37.61 18.08
C TYR A 140 -22.97 38.09 19.50
N GLN A 141 -22.39 37.44 20.52
CA GLN A 141 -22.56 37.84 21.92
C GLN A 141 -22.06 39.27 22.20
N GLU A 142 -20.91 39.66 21.64
CA GLU A 142 -20.38 41.03 21.74
C GLU A 142 -21.32 42.05 21.11
N LYS A 143 -21.82 41.77 19.90
CA LYS A 143 -22.81 42.64 19.24
C LYS A 143 -24.08 42.77 20.08
N MET A 144 -24.56 41.67 20.68
CA MET A 144 -25.73 41.69 21.55
C MET A 144 -25.51 42.54 22.79
N ARG A 145 -24.36 42.40 23.48
CA ARG A 145 -24.02 43.25 24.62
C ARG A 145 -23.97 44.74 24.26
N ALA A 146 -23.35 45.07 23.13
CA ALA A 146 -23.27 46.46 22.68
C ALA A 146 -24.66 47.07 22.38
N LEU A 147 -25.59 46.27 21.86
CA LEU A 147 -26.98 46.70 21.66
C LEU A 147 -27.71 46.93 22.99
N GLU A 148 -27.53 46.03 23.96
CA GLU A 148 -28.13 46.18 25.30
C GLU A 148 -27.61 47.43 26.02
N GLU A 149 -26.31 47.69 25.95
CA GLU A 149 -25.70 48.91 26.50
C GLU A 149 -26.25 50.17 25.82
N ARG A 150 -26.40 50.16 24.50
CA ARG A 150 -27.03 51.28 23.77
C ARG A 150 -28.45 51.52 24.23
N LEU A 151 -29.29 50.48 24.29
CA LEU A 151 -30.67 50.60 24.78
C LEU A 151 -30.73 51.13 26.21
N LYS A 152 -29.81 50.70 27.07
CA LYS A 152 -29.71 51.18 28.44
C LYS A 152 -29.35 52.68 28.47
N SER A 153 -28.38 53.09 27.66
CA SER A 153 -27.97 54.49 27.54
C SER A 153 -29.08 55.40 27.00
N GLU A 154 -29.87 54.93 26.02
CA GLU A 154 -31.02 55.65 25.46
C GLU A 154 -32.14 55.83 26.50
N ARG A 155 -32.43 54.78 27.28
CA ARG A 155 -33.41 54.83 28.38
C ARG A 155 -32.99 55.85 29.45
N GLU A 156 -31.71 55.86 29.83
CA GLU A 156 -31.18 56.82 30.80
C GLU A 156 -31.23 58.27 30.27
N GLN A 157 -30.87 58.48 29.00
CA GLN A 157 -30.98 59.80 28.34
C GLN A 157 -32.43 60.27 28.23
N SER A 158 -33.36 59.39 27.89
CA SER A 158 -34.79 59.71 27.82
C SER A 158 -35.36 60.08 29.20
N CYS A 159 -34.93 59.42 30.28
CA CYS A 159 -35.29 59.81 31.65
C CYS A 159 -34.73 61.19 32.04
N ARG A 160 -33.50 61.51 31.62
CA ARG A 160 -32.90 62.84 31.88
C ARG A 160 -33.60 63.96 31.13
N ARG A 161 -34.06 63.73 29.89
CA ARG A 161 -34.78 64.74 29.08
C ARG A 161 -36.20 65.03 29.55
N ARG A 162 -36.77 64.18 30.42
CA ARG A 162 -38.13 64.32 30.97
C ARG A 162 -38.16 64.93 32.39
N ARG A 163 -36.99 65.23 32.98
CA ARG A 163 -36.83 66.02 34.21
C ARG A 163 -36.52 67.46 33.87
#